data_AF-H0SKF8-F1
#
_entry.id   AF-H0SKF8-F1
#
_cell.length_a   1.000
_cell.length_b   1.000
_cell.length_c   1.000
_cell.angle_alpha   90.00
_cell.angle_beta   90.00
_cell.angle_gamma   90.00
#
_symmetry.space_group_name_H-M   'P 1'
#
loop_
_entity.id
_entity.type
_entity.pdbx_description
1 polymer ?
#
loop_
_entity_poly.entity_id
_entity_poly.type
_entity_poly.pdbx_seq_one_letter_code
_entity_poly.pdbx_strand_id
1 'polypeptide(L)'
;MAEELTQRGYPLPHPDNIAREDAARIRQAIEMINDDMDGTAVPATETHAGQVRLATQDEAAQGSAANAVLTVKRTKDMILALLAVLEGTVNDLAGTTSGRDTALQTSIDGLLTKVNARVLLAGGQTLSGGFDTTGKETVMSAGTFTPDPKLSAIQNVVNNGAHSIAPPASLCTVVVQYSNGATAGALTVSGFTKVTGATFSAAQGAGHILFVTKTKDYSHLHIVAMQ
;
A
#
# COMPACT_ATOMS: atom_id res chain seq x y z
N MET A 1 -102.63 21.79 -36.24
CA MET A 1 -101.41 22.18 -35.50
C MET A 1 -100.90 23.45 -36.14
N ALA A 2 -100.79 24.54 -35.38
CA ALA A 2 -100.29 25.80 -35.92
C ALA A 2 -98.79 25.65 -36.20
N GLU A 3 -98.35 25.98 -37.41
CA GLU A 3 -96.93 25.95 -37.78
C GLU A 3 -96.19 27.05 -36.99
N GLU A 4 -95.30 26.65 -36.08
CA GLU A 4 -94.39 27.60 -35.45
C GLU A 4 -93.42 28.11 -36.53
N LEU A 5 -93.55 29.40 -36.86
CA LEU A 5 -92.69 30.08 -37.81
C LEU A 5 -91.58 30.79 -37.04
N THR A 6 -90.38 30.87 -37.64
CA THR A 6 -89.35 31.79 -37.16
C THR A 6 -89.85 33.24 -37.24
N GLN A 7 -89.24 34.18 -36.49
CA GLN A 7 -89.58 35.62 -36.54
C GLN A 7 -89.51 36.24 -37.95
N ARG A 8 -88.88 35.55 -38.91
CA ARG A 8 -88.78 35.94 -40.32
C ARG A 8 -89.71 35.17 -41.27
N GLY A 9 -90.66 34.40 -40.74
CA GLY A 9 -91.69 33.71 -41.53
C GLY A 9 -91.22 32.43 -42.22
N TYR A 10 -90.05 31.89 -41.89
CA TYR A 10 -89.63 30.57 -42.37
C TYR A 10 -90.21 29.47 -41.47
N PRO A 11 -90.74 28.36 -42.05
CA PRO A 11 -91.15 27.18 -41.30
C PRO A 11 -90.01 26.72 -40.41
N LEU A 12 -90.25 26.56 -39.10
CA LEU A 12 -89.28 25.90 -38.26
C LEU A 12 -89.09 24.47 -38.78
N PRO A 13 -87.85 23.99 -38.95
CA PRO A 13 -87.55 22.61 -39.29
C PRO A 13 -88.38 21.67 -38.41
N HIS A 14 -89.06 20.68 -39.02
CA HIS A 14 -89.80 19.64 -38.30
C HIS A 14 -88.93 19.09 -37.16
N PRO A 15 -89.47 18.74 -35.98
CA PRO A 15 -88.66 18.25 -34.85
C PRO A 15 -87.73 17.08 -35.20
N ASP A 16 -88.10 16.25 -36.18
CA ASP A 16 -87.28 15.15 -36.74
C ASP A 16 -86.38 15.56 -37.93
N ASN A 17 -86.24 16.87 -38.18
CA ASN A 17 -85.41 17.36 -39.27
C ASN A 17 -83.94 17.27 -38.87
N ILE A 18 -83.23 16.38 -39.56
CA ILE A 18 -81.78 16.16 -39.45
C ILE A 18 -81.00 17.49 -39.46
N ALA A 19 -81.46 18.50 -40.20
CA ALA A 19 -80.82 19.82 -40.24
C ALA A 19 -80.82 20.57 -38.88
N ARG A 20 -81.81 20.31 -38.00
CA ARG A 20 -81.87 20.91 -36.65
C ARG A 20 -80.88 20.24 -35.70
N GLU A 21 -80.74 18.91 -35.79
CA GLU A 21 -79.76 18.14 -35.04
C GLU A 21 -78.33 18.45 -35.50
N ASP A 22 -78.12 18.58 -36.82
CA ASP A 22 -76.82 18.96 -37.39
C ASP A 22 -76.41 20.37 -36.96
N ALA A 23 -77.33 21.33 -36.95
CA ALA A 23 -77.04 22.68 -36.48
C ALA A 23 -76.67 22.76 -34.98
N ALA A 24 -77.18 21.83 -34.16
CA ALA A 24 -76.80 21.70 -32.76
C ALA A 24 -75.42 21.03 -32.61
N ARG A 25 -75.16 19.94 -33.36
CA ARG A 25 -73.86 19.26 -33.40
C ARG A 25 -72.74 20.18 -33.89
N ILE A 26 -72.99 20.97 -34.93
CA ILE A 26 -72.02 21.93 -35.48
C ILE A 26 -71.69 23.01 -34.45
N ARG A 27 -72.70 23.53 -33.73
CA ARG A 27 -72.46 24.52 -32.66
C ARG A 27 -71.62 23.96 -31.53
N GLN A 28 -71.93 22.74 -31.08
CA GLN A 28 -71.16 22.07 -30.04
C GLN A 28 -69.72 21.78 -30.49
N ALA A 29 -69.53 21.38 -31.75
CA ALA A 29 -68.20 21.19 -32.32
C ALA A 29 -67.40 22.50 -32.42
N ILE A 30 -68.05 23.61 -32.77
CA ILE A 30 -67.42 24.93 -32.81
C ILE A 30 -67.01 25.38 -31.41
N GLU A 31 -67.85 25.16 -30.39
CA GLU A 31 -67.50 25.47 -28.99
C GLU A 31 -66.29 24.65 -28.52
N MET A 32 -66.26 23.34 -28.81
CA MET A 32 -65.11 22.49 -28.49
C MET A 32 -63.82 22.93 -29.21
N ILE A 33 -63.91 23.34 -30.47
CA ILE A 33 -62.76 23.85 -31.22
C ILE A 33 -62.30 25.19 -30.65
N ASN A 34 -63.22 26.09 -30.28
CA ASN A 34 -62.88 27.35 -29.65
C ASN A 34 -62.20 27.14 -28.30
N ASP A 35 -62.67 26.21 -27.48
CA ASP A 35 -62.03 25.87 -26.21
C ASP A 35 -60.60 25.33 -26.41
N ASP A 36 -60.38 24.49 -27.42
CA ASP A 36 -59.05 23.99 -27.80
C ASP A 36 -58.14 25.10 -28.39
N MET A 37 -58.69 26.09 -29.08
CA MET A 37 -57.96 27.19 -29.71
C MET A 37 -57.66 28.37 -28.77
N ASP A 38 -58.60 28.70 -27.88
CA ASP A 38 -58.50 29.80 -26.90
C ASP A 38 -57.68 29.38 -25.67
N GLY A 39 -57.44 28.08 -25.48
CA GLY A 39 -56.44 27.55 -24.57
C GLY A 39 -55.05 28.07 -24.94
N THR A 40 -54.64 29.20 -24.34
CA THR A 40 -53.30 29.77 -24.54
C THR A 40 -52.24 28.69 -24.35
N ALA A 41 -51.24 28.65 -25.23
CA ALA A 41 -50.10 27.75 -25.17
C ALA A 41 -49.24 28.01 -23.91
N VAL A 42 -49.70 27.55 -22.75
CA VAL A 42 -48.96 27.66 -21.49
C VAL A 42 -47.89 26.56 -21.46
N PRO A 43 -46.64 26.87 -21.07
CA PRO A 43 -45.62 25.85 -20.88
C PRO A 43 -46.07 24.81 -19.85
N ALA A 44 -45.79 23.53 -20.12
CA ALA A 44 -46.00 22.48 -19.13
C ALA A 44 -45.19 22.76 -17.85
N THR A 45 -45.75 22.38 -16.71
CA THR A 45 -45.08 22.42 -15.41
C THR A 45 -45.16 21.04 -14.76
N GLU A 46 -44.50 20.85 -13.62
CA GLU A 46 -44.58 19.59 -12.87
C GLU A 46 -46.01 19.24 -12.39
N THR A 47 -46.90 20.24 -12.30
CA THR A 47 -48.25 20.09 -11.74
C THR A 47 -49.38 20.40 -12.73
N HIS A 48 -49.07 20.96 -13.90
CA HIS A 48 -50.07 21.34 -14.91
C HIS A 48 -49.64 20.90 -16.31
N ALA A 49 -50.58 20.29 -17.04
CA ALA A 49 -50.40 19.98 -18.45
C ALA A 49 -50.26 21.27 -19.28
N GLY A 50 -49.40 21.22 -20.30
CA GLY A 50 -49.13 22.35 -21.19
C GLY A 50 -48.24 21.92 -22.34
N GLN A 51 -47.74 22.89 -23.10
CA GLN A 51 -46.84 22.61 -24.22
C GLN A 51 -45.40 22.36 -23.72
N VAL A 52 -44.75 21.37 -24.34
CA VAL A 52 -43.36 21.02 -24.07
C VAL A 52 -42.57 21.08 -25.37
N ARG A 53 -41.36 21.64 -25.31
CA ARG A 53 -40.43 21.64 -26.45
C ARG A 53 -39.37 20.58 -26.28
N LEU A 54 -38.63 20.28 -27.35
CA LEU A 54 -37.45 19.43 -27.26
C LEU A 54 -36.26 20.21 -26.68
N ALA A 55 -35.48 19.55 -25.82
CA ALA A 55 -34.30 20.15 -25.22
C ALA A 55 -33.21 20.43 -26.24
N THR A 56 -32.57 21.60 -26.11
CA THR A 56 -31.32 21.91 -26.82
C THR A 56 -30.17 21.06 -26.28
N GLN A 57 -29.02 21.11 -26.93
CA GLN A 57 -27.84 20.37 -26.49
C GLN A 57 -27.34 20.84 -25.13
N ASP A 58 -27.28 22.16 -24.92
CA ASP A 58 -26.72 22.75 -23.71
C ASP A 58 -27.65 22.52 -22.51
N GLU A 59 -28.96 22.61 -22.73
CA GLU A 59 -29.95 22.30 -21.69
C GLU A 59 -29.92 20.83 -21.28
N ALA A 60 -29.72 19.93 -22.25
CA ALA A 60 -29.55 18.51 -21.95
C ALA A 60 -28.26 18.26 -21.15
N ALA A 61 -27.15 18.88 -21.54
CA ALA A 61 -25.88 18.72 -20.86
C ALA A 61 -25.88 19.31 -19.42
N GLN A 62 -26.62 20.40 -19.20
CA GLN A 62 -26.65 21.11 -17.91
C GLN A 62 -27.84 20.73 -17.02
N GLY A 63 -28.89 20.11 -17.58
CA GLY A 63 -30.13 19.80 -16.86
C GLY A 63 -30.93 21.03 -16.42
N SER A 64 -30.82 22.15 -17.16
CA SER A 64 -31.25 23.48 -16.69
C SER A 64 -32.67 23.91 -17.09
N ALA A 65 -33.35 23.18 -17.97
CA ALA A 65 -34.68 23.55 -18.48
C ALA A 65 -35.81 22.69 -17.88
N ALA A 66 -36.74 23.32 -17.17
CA ALA A 66 -37.91 22.64 -16.56
C ALA A 66 -39.04 22.32 -17.55
N ASN A 67 -39.06 22.95 -18.74
CA ASN A 67 -40.13 22.82 -19.74
C ASN A 67 -39.64 22.20 -21.07
N ALA A 68 -38.59 21.38 -21.03
CA ALA A 68 -38.01 20.74 -22.20
C ALA A 68 -37.85 19.22 -22.02
N VAL A 69 -38.21 18.45 -23.05
CA VAL A 69 -38.12 16.98 -23.07
C VAL A 69 -36.86 16.53 -23.81
N LEU A 70 -36.14 15.58 -23.22
CA LEU A 70 -34.97 14.98 -23.86
C LEU A 70 -35.39 14.04 -25.00
N THR A 71 -34.68 14.11 -26.12
CA THR A 71 -34.77 13.10 -27.17
C THR A 71 -33.79 11.96 -26.91
N VAL A 72 -34.03 10.79 -27.51
CA VAL A 72 -33.11 9.63 -27.43
C VAL A 72 -31.67 10.01 -27.81
N LYS A 73 -31.50 10.89 -28.81
CA LYS A 73 -30.19 11.40 -29.21
C LYS A 73 -29.51 12.17 -28.08
N ARG A 74 -30.23 13.08 -27.40
CA ARG A 74 -29.67 13.90 -26.32
C ARG A 74 -29.24 13.05 -25.14
N THR A 75 -30.06 12.08 -24.75
CA THR A 75 -29.71 11.11 -23.71
C THR A 75 -28.46 10.32 -24.07
N LYS A 76 -28.35 9.86 -25.33
CA LYS A 76 -27.14 9.17 -25.82
C LYS A 76 -25.89 10.05 -25.73
N ASP A 77 -25.96 11.30 -26.19
CA ASP A 77 -24.82 12.22 -26.20
C ASP A 77 -24.34 12.52 -24.75
N MET A 78 -25.27 12.70 -23.81
CA MET A 78 -24.94 12.89 -22.38
C MET A 78 -24.24 11.67 -21.78
N ILE A 79 -24.74 10.47 -22.05
CA ILE A 79 -24.13 9.22 -21.58
C ILE A 79 -22.72 9.07 -22.15
N LEU A 80 -22.52 9.36 -23.44
CA LEU A 80 -21.20 9.32 -24.07
C LEU A 80 -20.22 10.33 -23.45
N ALA A 81 -20.67 11.54 -23.16
CA ALA A 81 -19.83 12.55 -22.50
C ALA A 81 -19.39 12.10 -21.10
N LEU A 82 -20.31 11.53 -20.31
CA LEU A 82 -20.00 11.00 -18.99
C LEU A 82 -19.05 9.80 -19.05
N LEU A 83 -19.25 8.90 -20.02
CA LEU A 83 -18.35 7.77 -20.26
C LEU A 83 -16.92 8.24 -20.60
N ALA A 84 -16.78 9.27 -21.42
CA ALA A 84 -15.46 9.84 -21.76
C ALA A 84 -14.75 10.43 -20.54
N VAL A 85 -15.48 11.12 -19.66
CA VAL A 85 -14.93 11.63 -18.38
C VAL A 85 -14.49 10.48 -17.48
N LEU A 86 -15.31 9.43 -17.37
CA LEU A 86 -14.99 8.25 -16.58
C LEU A 86 -13.76 7.52 -17.12
N GLU A 87 -13.67 7.33 -18.44
CA GLU A 87 -12.52 6.71 -19.10
C GLU A 87 -11.23 7.48 -18.83
N GLY A 88 -11.24 8.81 -18.96
CA GLY A 88 -10.10 9.66 -18.61
C GLY A 88 -9.68 9.48 -17.15
N THR A 89 -10.64 9.52 -16.22
CA THR A 89 -10.38 9.37 -14.78
C THR A 89 -9.78 7.99 -14.45
N VAL A 90 -10.29 6.93 -15.08
CA VAL A 90 -9.77 5.57 -14.91
C VAL A 90 -8.36 5.44 -15.46
N ASN A 91 -8.08 6.05 -16.62
CA ASN A 91 -6.74 6.05 -17.22
C ASN A 91 -5.73 6.80 -16.35
N ASP A 92 -6.10 7.94 -15.77
CA ASP A 92 -5.25 8.70 -14.84
C ASP A 92 -4.94 7.90 -13.57
N LEU A 93 -5.94 7.21 -13.02
CA LEU A 93 -5.77 6.34 -11.85
C LEU A 93 -4.87 5.13 -12.16
N ALA A 94 -5.03 4.52 -13.34
CA ALA A 94 -4.18 3.43 -13.80
C ALA A 94 -2.72 3.89 -13.96
N GLY A 95 -2.50 5.06 -14.58
CA GLY A 95 -1.18 5.67 -14.71
C GLY A 95 -0.53 5.95 -13.36
N THR A 96 -1.28 6.52 -12.42
CA THR A 96 -0.82 6.78 -11.05
C THR A 96 -0.42 5.49 -10.32
N THR A 97 -1.23 4.43 -10.46
CA THR A 97 -0.98 3.13 -9.83
C THR A 97 0.28 2.48 -10.39
N SER A 98 0.45 2.47 -11.71
CA SER A 98 1.65 1.95 -12.38
C SER A 98 2.93 2.71 -11.98
N GLY A 99 2.85 4.04 -11.86
CA GLY A 99 3.97 4.86 -11.38
C GLY A 99 4.37 4.54 -9.94
N ARG A 100 3.39 4.33 -9.04
CA ARG A 100 3.64 3.93 -7.64
C ARG A 100 4.26 2.54 -7.54
N ASP A 101 3.80 1.59 -8.35
CA ASP A 101 4.33 0.22 -8.38
C ASP A 101 5.81 0.21 -8.80
N THR A 102 6.14 0.95 -9.86
CA THR A 102 7.53 1.11 -10.34
C THR A 102 8.45 1.73 -9.27
N ALA A 103 7.97 2.76 -8.55
CA ALA A 103 8.74 3.41 -7.49
C ALA A 103 8.97 2.48 -6.27
N LEU A 104 7.96 1.68 -5.92
CA LEU A 104 8.06 0.70 -4.86
C LEU A 104 9.06 -0.41 -5.22
N GLN A 105 8.98 -0.95 -6.44
CA GLN A 105 9.91 -1.97 -6.94
C GLN A 105 11.36 -1.47 -6.89
N THR A 106 11.60 -0.25 -7.37
CA THR A 106 12.93 0.39 -7.31
C THR A 106 13.46 0.50 -5.87
N SER A 107 12.58 0.85 -4.92
CA SER A 107 12.95 0.96 -3.51
C SER A 107 13.29 -0.41 -2.90
N ILE A 108 12.52 -1.45 -3.23
CA ILE A 108 12.76 -2.83 -2.81
C ILE A 108 14.10 -3.34 -3.34
N ASP A 109 14.37 -3.14 -4.64
CA ASP A 109 15.63 -3.58 -5.27
C ASP A 109 16.85 -2.89 -4.65
N GLY A 110 16.71 -1.59 -4.33
CA GLY A 110 17.73 -0.83 -3.61
C GLY A 110 17.97 -1.35 -2.19
N LEU A 111 16.91 -1.72 -1.47
CA LEU A 111 17.01 -2.32 -0.14
C LEU A 111 17.65 -3.71 -0.17
N LEU A 112 17.24 -4.57 -1.11
CA LEU A 112 17.82 -5.90 -1.29
C LEU A 112 19.32 -5.83 -1.57
N THR A 113 19.74 -4.91 -2.44
CA THR A 113 21.16 -4.67 -2.72
C THR A 113 21.93 -4.28 -1.45
N LYS A 114 21.37 -3.35 -0.66
CA LYS A 114 22.00 -2.91 0.60
C LYS A 114 22.06 -4.01 1.65
N VAL A 115 21.02 -4.84 1.75
CA VAL A 115 20.98 -5.98 2.68
C VAL A 115 22.00 -7.05 2.27
N ASN A 116 22.04 -7.39 0.97
CA ASN A 116 22.99 -8.37 0.43
C ASN A 116 24.46 -7.91 0.59
N ALA A 117 24.71 -6.60 0.55
CA ALA A 117 26.04 -6.04 0.76
C ALA A 117 26.54 -6.11 2.22
N ARG A 118 25.71 -6.51 3.20
CA ARG A 118 26.13 -6.62 4.61
C ARG A 118 26.84 -7.94 4.87
N VAL A 119 28.11 -8.07 4.45
CA VAL A 119 29.27 -8.89 4.97
C VAL A 119 29.07 -10.37 5.38
N LEU A 120 27.85 -10.89 5.52
CA LEU A 120 27.54 -12.14 6.23
C LEU A 120 26.82 -13.18 5.37
N LEU A 121 26.81 -13.05 4.04
CA LEU A 121 26.21 -14.09 3.17
C LEU A 121 27.08 -14.60 2.01
N ALA A 122 28.06 -13.83 1.53
CA ALA A 122 28.92 -14.28 0.43
C ALA A 122 30.36 -14.45 0.96
N GLY A 123 30.85 -15.69 1.10
CA GLY A 123 32.28 -15.92 1.24
C GLY A 123 33.06 -15.31 0.06
N GLY A 124 34.36 -15.05 0.22
CA GLY A 124 35.21 -14.53 -0.86
C GLY A 124 35.16 -13.01 -1.07
N GLN A 125 34.63 -12.24 -0.12
CA GLN A 125 34.69 -10.77 -0.16
C GLN A 125 36.12 -10.28 0.03
N THR A 126 36.51 -9.27 -0.75
CA THR A 126 37.73 -8.50 -0.51
C THR A 126 37.38 -7.30 0.35
N LEU A 127 37.88 -7.28 1.58
CA LEU A 127 37.72 -6.14 2.47
C LEU A 127 38.67 -5.03 2.02
N SER A 128 38.13 -3.89 1.57
CA SER A 128 38.94 -2.72 1.20
C SER A 128 39.43 -1.92 2.42
N GLY A 129 38.95 -2.26 3.63
CA GLY A 129 39.31 -1.61 4.90
C GLY A 129 39.20 -2.58 6.07
N GLY A 130 39.68 -2.17 7.25
CA GLY A 130 39.61 -2.97 8.48
C GLY A 130 38.28 -2.82 9.22
N PHE A 131 38.08 -3.69 10.22
CA PHE A 131 36.99 -3.56 11.18
C PHE A 131 37.57 -3.45 12.59
N ASP A 132 37.11 -2.46 13.34
CA ASP A 132 37.30 -2.45 14.79
C ASP A 132 36.35 -3.45 15.44
N THR A 133 36.72 -3.94 16.61
CA THR A 133 35.88 -4.83 17.40
C THR A 133 35.80 -4.34 18.83
N THR A 134 34.60 -4.43 19.42
CA THR A 134 34.43 -4.18 20.84
C THR A 134 34.81 -5.45 21.59
N GLY A 135 35.79 -5.35 22.49
CA GLY A 135 36.20 -6.47 23.33
C GLY A 135 35.08 -6.92 24.28
N LYS A 136 34.90 -8.23 24.45
CA LYS A 136 33.99 -8.78 25.46
C LYS A 136 34.78 -9.21 26.70
N GLU A 137 34.56 -8.55 27.83
CA GLU A 137 35.19 -8.92 29.10
C GLU A 137 34.40 -9.99 29.88
N THR A 138 35.12 -10.93 30.48
CA THR A 138 34.59 -11.95 31.40
C THR A 138 35.54 -12.09 32.60
N VAL A 139 35.00 -12.13 33.82
CA VAL A 139 35.79 -12.40 35.03
C VAL A 139 35.62 -13.87 35.40
N MET A 140 36.74 -14.59 35.50
CA MET A 140 36.76 -16.02 35.80
C MET A 140 37.36 -16.26 37.19
N SER A 141 36.60 -16.87 38.08
CA SER A 141 37.06 -17.31 39.41
C SER A 141 37.04 -18.84 39.60
N ALA A 142 36.26 -19.54 38.78
CA ALA A 142 36.16 -21.00 38.72
C ALA A 142 35.44 -21.42 37.41
N GLY A 143 35.32 -22.72 37.16
CA GLY A 143 34.52 -23.27 36.06
C GLY A 143 35.28 -23.34 34.73
N THR A 144 34.54 -23.31 33.62
CA THR A 144 35.10 -23.38 32.26
C THR A 144 34.74 -22.12 31.48
N PHE A 145 35.73 -21.43 30.95
CA PHE A 145 35.55 -20.39 29.93
C PHE A 145 35.56 -21.02 28.54
N THR A 146 34.54 -20.75 27.75
CA THR A 146 34.47 -21.16 26.34
C THR A 146 34.32 -19.90 25.49
N PRO A 147 35.35 -19.48 24.73
CA PRO A 147 35.24 -18.29 23.90
C PRO A 147 34.10 -18.42 22.90
N ASP A 148 33.23 -17.41 22.83
CA ASP A 148 32.11 -17.39 21.89
C ASP A 148 32.38 -16.40 20.74
N PRO A 149 32.73 -16.86 19.52
CA PRO A 149 33.01 -15.98 18.38
C PRO A 149 31.82 -15.08 18.00
N LYS A 150 30.60 -15.39 18.47
CA LYS A 150 29.41 -14.56 18.22
C LYS A 150 29.36 -13.32 19.10
N LEU A 151 30.03 -13.32 20.25
CA LEU A 151 30.07 -12.16 21.14
C LEU A 151 31.11 -11.14 20.69
N SER A 152 32.30 -11.60 20.33
CA SER A 152 33.37 -10.79 19.73
C SER A 152 34.51 -11.66 19.21
N ALA A 153 35.21 -11.18 18.17
CA ALA A 153 36.44 -11.79 17.66
C ALA A 153 37.64 -11.58 18.60
N ILE A 154 37.58 -10.55 19.45
CA ILE A 154 38.55 -10.29 20.51
C ILE A 154 37.83 -10.28 21.87
N GLN A 155 38.29 -11.11 22.80
CA GLN A 155 37.70 -11.24 24.12
C GLN A 155 38.74 -11.03 25.21
N ASN A 156 38.30 -10.55 26.36
CA ASN A 156 39.15 -10.23 27.49
C ASN A 156 38.71 -11.07 28.68
N VAL A 157 39.66 -11.67 29.39
CA VAL A 157 39.40 -12.48 30.57
C VAL A 157 40.22 -11.96 31.73
N VAL A 158 39.56 -11.71 32.86
CA VAL A 158 40.22 -11.45 34.14
C VAL A 158 40.33 -12.77 34.89
N ASN A 159 41.55 -13.27 35.08
CA ASN A 159 41.82 -14.49 35.82
C ASN A 159 41.92 -14.18 37.32
N ASN A 160 40.89 -14.57 38.07
CA ASN A 160 40.73 -14.40 39.52
C ASN A 160 40.56 -15.73 40.26
N GLY A 161 40.95 -16.84 39.64
CA GLY A 161 40.94 -18.15 40.30
C GLY A 161 41.20 -19.29 39.33
N ALA A 162 41.46 -20.48 39.85
CA ALA A 162 41.76 -21.64 39.01
C ALA A 162 40.52 -22.05 38.20
N HIS A 163 40.68 -22.16 36.88
CA HIS A 163 39.60 -22.50 35.96
C HIS A 163 40.15 -23.17 34.70
N SER A 164 39.27 -23.67 33.85
CA SER A 164 39.63 -24.22 32.54
C SER A 164 39.22 -23.28 31.41
N ILE A 165 39.93 -23.38 30.30
CA ILE A 165 39.48 -22.88 29.00
C ILE A 165 39.21 -24.06 28.08
N ALA A 166 38.08 -24.02 27.39
CA ALA A 166 37.69 -25.02 26.40
C ALA A 166 37.68 -24.41 24.98
N PRO A 167 37.86 -25.23 23.93
CA PRO A 167 37.67 -24.78 22.57
C PRO A 167 36.25 -24.25 22.33
N PRO A 168 36.08 -23.24 21.46
CA PRO A 168 34.76 -22.77 21.03
C PRO A 168 33.91 -23.91 20.44
N ALA A 169 32.59 -23.81 20.61
CA ALA A 169 31.64 -24.78 20.07
C ALA A 169 31.52 -24.73 18.53
N SER A 170 31.85 -23.60 17.93
CA SER A 170 31.76 -23.35 16.48
C SER A 170 33.13 -23.23 15.82
N LEU A 171 33.19 -23.50 14.51
CA LEU A 171 34.41 -23.30 13.72
C LEU A 171 34.76 -21.81 13.67
N CYS A 172 35.93 -21.44 14.18
CA CYS A 172 36.30 -20.03 14.29
C CYS A 172 37.80 -19.85 14.61
N THR A 173 38.23 -18.59 14.53
CA THR A 173 39.43 -18.09 15.19
C THR A 173 38.99 -16.94 16.12
N VAL A 174 39.44 -16.96 17.37
CA VAL A 174 39.18 -15.92 18.38
C VAL A 174 40.50 -15.59 19.07
N VAL A 175 40.72 -14.31 19.36
CA VAL A 175 41.85 -13.86 20.18
C VAL A 175 41.33 -13.55 21.58
N VAL A 176 42.00 -14.07 22.61
CA VAL A 176 41.62 -13.85 24.00
C VAL A 176 42.79 -13.24 24.77
N GLN A 177 42.61 -12.04 25.31
CA GLN A 177 43.54 -11.47 26.28
C GLN A 177 43.20 -11.98 27.68
N TYR A 178 44.20 -12.49 28.39
CA TYR A 178 44.10 -12.82 29.81
C TYR A 178 44.89 -11.81 30.64
N SER A 179 44.24 -11.25 31.66
CA SER A 179 44.86 -10.38 32.66
C SER A 179 44.71 -11.02 34.03
N ASN A 180 45.82 -11.29 34.72
CA ASN A 180 45.79 -11.90 36.04
C ASN A 180 45.48 -10.87 37.13
N GLY A 181 44.38 -11.08 37.85
CA GLY A 181 44.05 -10.28 39.02
C GLY A 181 44.75 -10.81 40.29
N ALA A 182 44.31 -10.31 41.45
CA ALA A 182 44.99 -10.58 42.71
C ALA A 182 44.94 -12.05 43.16
N THR A 183 43.89 -12.77 42.76
CA THR A 183 43.66 -14.18 43.09
C THR A 183 43.82 -15.09 41.87
N ALA A 184 44.66 -14.69 40.91
CA ALA A 184 44.89 -15.46 39.69
C ALA A 184 45.26 -16.92 39.99
N GLY A 185 44.63 -17.84 39.26
CA GLY A 185 44.85 -19.27 39.41
C GLY A 185 45.39 -19.92 38.15
N ALA A 186 45.71 -21.21 38.26
CA ALA A 186 46.17 -22.01 37.13
C ALA A 186 45.06 -22.11 36.06
N LEU A 187 45.47 -22.05 34.79
CA LEU A 187 44.59 -22.23 33.64
C LEU A 187 44.73 -23.66 33.11
N THR A 188 43.65 -24.44 33.18
CA THR A 188 43.60 -25.78 32.59
C THR A 188 43.23 -25.70 31.10
N VAL A 189 44.09 -26.28 30.25
CA VAL A 189 43.97 -26.20 28.78
C VAL A 189 43.76 -27.56 28.09
N SER A 190 43.48 -28.61 28.87
CA SER A 190 43.39 -30.00 28.38
C SER A 190 42.23 -30.26 27.42
N GLY A 191 41.29 -29.32 27.29
CA GLY A 191 40.21 -29.40 26.28
C GLY A 191 40.68 -29.20 24.84
N PHE A 192 41.91 -28.69 24.63
CA PHE A 192 42.46 -28.45 23.30
C PHE A 192 43.20 -29.66 22.75
N THR A 193 43.04 -29.92 21.45
CA THR A 193 43.79 -30.98 20.74
C THR A 193 45.29 -30.72 20.80
N LYS A 194 45.70 -29.46 20.64
CA LYS A 194 47.11 -29.05 20.72
C LYS A 194 47.24 -27.70 21.40
N VAL A 195 48.18 -27.62 22.33
CA VAL A 195 48.63 -26.38 22.95
C VAL A 195 50.09 -26.12 22.53
N THR A 196 50.40 -24.87 22.24
CA THR A 196 51.74 -24.39 21.85
C THR A 196 52.02 -23.03 22.46
N GLY A 197 53.28 -22.59 22.40
CA GLY A 197 53.70 -21.30 22.95
C GLY A 197 54.18 -21.42 24.39
N ALA A 198 54.07 -20.32 25.14
CA ALA A 198 54.52 -20.24 26.52
C ALA A 198 53.61 -21.02 27.48
N THR A 199 54.15 -21.39 28.64
CA THR A 199 53.34 -21.87 29.77
C THR A 199 52.56 -20.72 30.37
N PHE A 200 51.28 -20.91 30.64
CA PHE A 200 50.46 -19.89 31.31
C PHE A 200 50.96 -19.63 32.74
N SER A 201 51.25 -18.37 33.06
CA SER A 201 51.63 -17.94 34.40
C SER A 201 50.40 -17.49 35.19
N ALA A 202 50.28 -17.90 36.45
CA ALA A 202 49.28 -17.38 37.39
C ALA A 202 49.82 -16.23 38.25
N ALA A 203 51.01 -15.68 37.92
CA ALA A 203 51.57 -14.57 38.67
C ALA A 203 50.67 -13.33 38.58
N GLN A 204 50.48 -12.65 39.71
CA GLN A 204 49.73 -11.41 39.77
C GLN A 204 50.35 -10.37 38.83
N GLY A 205 49.52 -9.70 38.02
CA GLY A 205 49.97 -8.68 37.06
C GLY A 205 50.51 -9.24 35.74
N ALA A 206 50.68 -10.56 35.60
CA ALA A 206 51.06 -11.17 34.33
C ALA A 206 49.92 -11.10 33.31
N GLY A 207 50.27 -10.80 32.06
CA GLY A 207 49.35 -10.70 30.93
C GLY A 207 49.65 -11.75 29.86
N HIS A 208 48.61 -12.27 29.22
CA HIS A 208 48.77 -13.27 28.15
C HIS A 208 47.83 -12.97 26.98
N ILE A 209 48.27 -13.25 25.76
CA ILE A 209 47.41 -13.29 24.57
C ILE A 209 47.31 -14.74 24.11
N LEU A 210 46.08 -15.21 23.96
CA LEU A 210 45.75 -16.56 23.55
C LEU A 210 45.11 -16.51 22.17
N PHE A 211 45.71 -17.20 21.21
CA PHE A 211 45.09 -17.42 19.90
C PHE A 211 44.40 -18.77 19.90
N VAL A 212 43.09 -18.74 19.68
CA VAL A 212 42.22 -19.91 19.76
C VAL A 212 41.68 -20.20 18.36
N THR A 213 41.98 -21.37 17.83
CA THR A 213 41.47 -21.82 16.52
C THR A 213 40.73 -23.14 16.68
N LYS A 214 39.48 -23.19 16.23
CA LYS A 214 38.67 -24.40 16.15
C LYS A 214 38.35 -24.71 14.70
N THR A 215 38.79 -25.87 14.24
CA THR A 215 38.38 -26.49 12.97
C THR A 215 37.46 -27.67 13.24
N LYS A 216 37.00 -28.35 12.18
CA LYS A 216 36.06 -29.47 12.28
C LYS A 216 36.51 -30.50 13.31
N ASP A 217 37.75 -30.97 13.16
CA ASP A 217 38.26 -32.10 13.93
C ASP A 217 39.25 -31.68 15.02
N TYR A 218 39.86 -30.49 14.89
CA TYR A 218 40.96 -30.07 15.75
C TYR A 218 40.70 -28.73 16.43
N SER A 219 41.35 -28.55 17.57
CA SER A 219 41.38 -27.30 18.31
C SER A 219 42.81 -26.98 18.74
N HIS A 220 43.22 -25.74 18.49
CA HIS A 220 44.56 -25.27 18.79
C HIS A 220 44.50 -24.05 19.68
N LEU A 221 45.36 -24.04 20.70
CA LEU A 221 45.62 -22.90 21.57
C LEU A 221 47.09 -22.52 21.45
N HIS A 222 47.37 -21.27 21.13
CA HIS A 222 48.70 -20.69 21.21
C HIS A 222 48.75 -19.60 22.28
N ILE A 223 49.65 -19.75 23.25
CA ILE A 223 49.79 -18.84 24.38
C ILE A 223 51.04 -17.98 24.20
N VAL A 224 50.87 -16.66 24.25
CA VAL A 224 51.95 -15.68 24.28
C VAL A 224 51.93 -14.99 25.64
N ALA A 225 53.02 -15.11 26.40
CA ALA A 225 53.22 -14.32 27.61
C ALA A 225 53.63 -12.90 27.19
N MET A 226 52.95 -11.89 27.74
CA MET A 226 53.20 -10.50 27.37
C MET A 226 54.28 -9.88 28.25
N GLN A 227 54.22 -10.08 29.58
CA GLN A 227 55.25 -9.83 30.59
C GLN A 227 54.90 -10.66 31.85
#